data_AF-A0A563C901-F1
#
_entry.id   AF-A0A563C901-F1
#
_cell.length_a   1.000
_cell.length_b   1.000
_cell.length_c   1.000
_cell.angle_alpha   90.00
_cell.angle_beta   90.00
_cell.angle_gamma   90.00
#
_symmetry.space_group_name_H-M   'P 1'
#
loop_
_entity.id
_entity.type
_entity.pdbx_description
1 polymer ?
#
loop_
_entity_poly.entity_id
_entity_poly.type
_entity_poly.pdbx_seq_one_letter_code
_entity_poly.pdbx_strand_id
1 'polypeptide(L)'
;MEKHIAEHYQTISQRLAAAKSKTDLAELAHYHRTRVQEFQHERLIHLLVTFFFAGLFLASLAAFLATAAMGLAMNCLLGLLSLILFVLELAYIRHYYQLENGVQRLYELTVMIDDKRREGKI
;
A
#
# COMPACT_ATOMS: atom_id res chain seq x y z
N MET A 1 -4.56 9.68 0.00
CA MET A 1 -4.37 8.65 1.05
C MET A 1 -3.40 9.10 2.13
N GLU A 2 -2.21 9.64 1.79
CA GLU A 2 -1.28 10.22 2.78
C GLU A 2 -1.92 11.25 3.72
N LYS A 3 -2.78 12.14 3.20
CA LYS A 3 -3.51 13.11 4.04
C LYS A 3 -4.34 12.44 5.14
N HIS A 4 -5.08 11.38 4.81
CA HIS A 4 -5.90 10.65 5.79
C HIS A 4 -5.05 9.92 6.83
N ILE A 5 -3.87 9.41 6.43
CA ILE A 5 -2.93 8.78 7.35
C ILE A 5 -2.32 9.81 8.30
N ALA A 6 -1.92 10.98 7.78
CA ALA A 6 -1.37 12.06 8.59
C ALA A 6 -2.41 12.68 9.55
N GLU A 7 -3.64 12.89 9.07
CA GLU A 7 -4.77 13.35 9.88
C GLU A 7 -5.14 12.35 10.97
N HIS A 8 -5.14 11.05 10.65
CA HIS A 8 -5.36 10.00 11.64
C HIS A 8 -4.23 9.97 12.68
N TYR A 9 -2.97 10.08 12.26
CA TYR A 9 -1.82 10.17 13.16
C TYR A 9 -1.91 11.35 14.12
N GLN A 10 -2.25 12.54 13.62
CA GLN A 10 -2.45 13.74 14.46
C GLN A 10 -3.62 13.56 15.44
N THR A 11 -4.74 12.99 14.99
CA THR A 11 -5.91 12.77 15.83
C THR A 11 -5.62 11.77 16.96
N ILE A 12 -4.96 10.65 16.62
CA ILE A 12 -4.60 9.63 17.60
C ILE A 12 -3.55 10.14 18.57
N SER A 13 -2.50 10.84 18.11
CA SER A 13 -1.48 11.40 19.00
C SER A 13 -2.03 12.44 19.98
N GLN A 14 -2.95 13.32 19.53
CA GLN A 14 -3.64 14.26 20.41
C GLN A 14 -4.52 13.55 21.45
N ARG A 15 -5.29 12.53 21.02
CA ARG A 15 -6.11 11.72 21.93
C ARG A 15 -5.27 10.90 22.92
N LEU A 16 -4.10 10.42 22.49
CA LEU A 16 -3.15 9.70 23.35
C LEU A 16 -2.48 10.60 24.41
N ALA A 17 -2.35 11.90 24.12
CA ALA A 17 -1.88 12.89 25.08
C ALA A 17 -2.97 13.26 26.11
N ALA A 18 -4.25 13.23 25.70
CA ALA A 18 -5.39 13.57 26.55
C ALA A 18 -5.97 12.37 27.34
N ALA A 19 -5.71 11.13 26.92
CA ALA A 19 -6.27 9.93 27.55
C ALA A 19 -5.68 9.70 28.95
N LYS A 20 -6.55 9.76 29.96
CA LYS A 20 -6.23 9.49 31.38
C LYS A 20 -6.75 8.14 31.88
N SER A 21 -7.65 7.46 31.15
CA SER A 21 -8.30 6.22 31.60
C SER A 21 -7.90 4.99 30.77
N LYS A 22 -7.83 3.80 31.42
CA LYS A 22 -7.47 2.52 30.79
C LYS A 22 -8.49 2.05 29.74
N THR A 23 -9.75 2.45 29.89
CA THR A 23 -10.86 2.09 28.99
C THR A 23 -10.77 2.83 27.67
N ASP A 24 -10.44 4.13 27.70
CA ASP A 24 -10.24 4.95 26.49
C ASP A 24 -9.04 4.43 25.66
N LEU A 25 -7.97 3.97 26.32
CA LEU A 25 -6.81 3.39 25.63
C LEU A 25 -7.15 2.08 24.90
N ALA A 26 -8.04 1.26 25.47
CA ALA A 26 -8.45 0.00 24.86
C ALA A 26 -9.32 0.22 23.61
N GLU A 27 -10.24 1.17 23.67
CA GLU A 27 -11.08 1.56 22.53
C GLU A 27 -10.26 2.21 21.41
N LEU A 28 -9.31 3.08 21.77
CA LEU A 28 -8.39 3.71 20.81
C LEU A 28 -7.51 2.68 20.10
N ALA A 29 -7.00 1.69 20.84
CA ALA A 29 -6.20 0.60 20.26
C ALA A 29 -7.03 -0.29 19.32
N HIS A 30 -8.29 -0.58 19.68
CA HIS A 30 -9.19 -1.33 18.81
C HIS A 30 -9.48 -0.57 17.51
N TYR A 31 -9.83 0.72 17.61
CA TYR A 31 -10.08 1.57 16.45
C TYR A 31 -8.84 1.69 15.54
N HIS A 32 -7.66 1.88 16.12
CA HIS A 32 -6.41 1.94 15.36
C HIS A 32 -6.12 0.62 14.64
N ARG A 33 -6.35 -0.52 15.29
CA ARG A 33 -6.13 -1.85 14.70
C ARG A 33 -7.03 -2.11 13.49
N THR A 34 -8.31 -1.73 13.56
CA THR A 34 -9.23 -1.83 12.42
C THR A 34 -8.73 -1.00 11.24
N ARG A 35 -8.30 0.24 11.48
CA ARG A 35 -7.77 1.12 10.42
C ARG A 35 -6.48 0.60 9.82
N VAL A 36 -5.57 0.06 10.62
CA VAL A 36 -4.35 -0.62 10.12
C VAL A 36 -4.72 -1.79 9.20
N GLN A 37 -5.70 -2.62 9.57
CA GLN A 37 -6.14 -3.74 8.73
C GLN A 37 -6.72 -3.28 7.39
N GLU A 38 -7.49 -2.19 7.36
CA GLU A 38 -8.00 -1.61 6.11
C GLU A 38 -6.85 -1.21 5.18
N PHE A 39 -5.84 -0.48 5.68
CA PHE A 39 -4.67 -0.09 4.87
C PHE A 39 -3.83 -1.29 4.42
N GLN A 40 -3.73 -2.34 5.24
CA GLN A 40 -3.08 -3.59 4.82
C GLN A 40 -3.85 -4.31 3.71
N HIS A 41 -5.17 -4.28 3.76
CA HIS A 41 -6.01 -4.88 2.73
C HIS A 41 -5.83 -4.17 1.39
N GLU A 42 -5.83 -2.83 1.40
CA GLU A 42 -5.54 -2.03 0.21
C GLU A 42 -4.17 -2.36 -0.39
N ARG A 43 -3.14 -2.53 0.46
CA ARG A 43 -1.81 -2.94 0.02
C ARG A 43 -1.80 -4.29 -0.67
N LEU A 44 -2.48 -5.28 -0.09
CA LEU A 44 -2.55 -6.62 -0.65
C LEU A 44 -3.22 -6.63 -2.02
N ILE A 45 -4.35 -5.92 -2.15
CA ILE A 45 -5.06 -5.77 -3.42
C ILE A 45 -4.18 -5.07 -4.45
N HIS A 46 -3.49 -3.99 -4.07
CA HIS A 46 -2.62 -3.27 -5.00
C HIS A 46 -1.44 -4.14 -5.48
N LEU A 47 -0.85 -4.94 -4.60
CA LEU A 47 0.18 -5.92 -4.96
C LEU A 47 -0.36 -6.97 -5.93
N LEU A 48 -1.55 -7.51 -5.67
CA LEU A 48 -2.20 -8.51 -6.51
C LEU A 48 -2.47 -7.96 -7.93
N VAL A 49 -3.01 -6.74 -8.01
CA VAL A 49 -3.26 -6.07 -9.28
C VAL A 49 -1.95 -5.78 -10.02
N THR A 50 -0.90 -5.36 -9.29
CA THR A 50 0.44 -5.14 -9.89
C THR A 50 1.00 -6.43 -10.49
N PHE A 51 0.91 -7.56 -9.78
CA PHE A 51 1.33 -8.86 -10.31
C PHE A 51 0.55 -9.30 -11.55
N PHE A 52 -0.75 -9.01 -11.59
CA PHE A 52 -1.57 -9.30 -12.76
C PHE A 52 -1.10 -8.50 -13.99
N PHE A 53 -0.85 -7.20 -13.84
CA PHE A 53 -0.32 -6.36 -14.92
C PHE A 53 1.10 -6.77 -15.33
N ALA A 54 1.96 -7.14 -14.38
CA ALA A 54 3.29 -7.69 -14.68
C ALA A 54 3.20 -8.96 -15.53
N GLY A 55 2.24 -9.85 -15.23
CA GLY A 55 1.96 -11.03 -16.03
C GLY A 55 1.50 -10.70 -17.46
N LEU A 56 0.61 -9.71 -17.62
CA LEU A 56 0.19 -9.22 -18.93
C LEU A 56 1.34 -8.60 -19.72
N PHE A 57 2.21 -7.84 -19.05
CA PHE A 57 3.40 -7.26 -19.66
C PHE A 57 4.33 -8.35 -20.18
N LEU A 58 4.64 -9.36 -19.37
CA LEU A 58 5.49 -10.49 -19.77
C LEU A 58 4.88 -11.28 -20.93
N ALA A 59 3.56 -11.52 -20.91
CA ALA A 59 2.86 -12.19 -22.01
C ALA A 59 2.92 -11.37 -23.31
N SER A 60 2.67 -10.06 -23.22
CA SER A 60 2.78 -9.12 -24.35
C SER A 60 4.20 -9.06 -24.91
N LEU A 61 5.20 -9.01 -24.04
CA LEU A 61 6.62 -9.00 -24.41
C LEU A 61 7.03 -10.32 -25.07
N ALA A 62 6.61 -11.45 -24.53
CA ALA A 62 6.87 -12.77 -25.13
C ALA A 62 6.22 -12.89 -26.51
N ALA A 63 4.98 -12.43 -26.66
CA ALA A 63 4.30 -12.40 -27.95
C ALA A 63 5.04 -11.51 -28.96
N PHE A 64 5.44 -10.30 -28.55
CA PHE A 64 6.23 -9.38 -29.38
C PHE A 64 7.54 -10.01 -29.88
N LEU A 65 8.28 -10.69 -28.99
CA LEU A 65 9.52 -11.38 -29.36
C LEU A 65 9.27 -12.57 -30.30
N ALA A 66 8.21 -13.35 -30.07
CA ALA A 66 7.86 -14.50 -30.89
C ALA A 66 7.38 -14.10 -32.30
N THR A 67 6.67 -12.98 -32.44
CA THR A 67 6.16 -12.49 -33.73
C THR A 67 7.12 -11.55 -34.45
N ALA A 68 8.32 -11.30 -33.90
CA ALA A 68 9.29 -10.35 -34.43
C ALA A 68 9.61 -10.55 -35.92
N ALA A 69 9.54 -11.79 -36.43
CA ALA A 69 9.79 -12.14 -37.83
C ALA A 69 8.54 -12.15 -38.74
N MET A 70 7.32 -12.05 -38.19
CA MET A 70 6.07 -12.31 -38.93
C MET A 70 5.38 -11.07 -39.52
N GLY A 71 5.78 -9.85 -39.17
CA GLY A 71 5.28 -8.63 -39.82
C GLY A 71 5.37 -7.35 -38.99
N LEU A 72 5.74 -6.23 -39.64
CA LEU A 72 6.05 -4.95 -38.98
C LEU A 72 4.85 -4.33 -38.25
N ALA A 73 3.64 -4.44 -38.80
CA ALA A 73 2.44 -3.82 -38.23
C ALA A 73 2.00 -4.46 -36.89
N MET A 74 1.97 -5.78 -36.81
CA MET A 74 1.60 -6.51 -35.58
C MET A 74 2.64 -6.30 -34.47
N ASN A 75 3.93 -6.30 -34.83
CA ASN A 75 5.00 -6.03 -33.87
C ASN A 75 4.94 -4.60 -33.34
N CYS A 76 4.62 -3.61 -34.17
CA CYS A 76 4.46 -2.24 -33.71
C CYS A 76 3.33 -2.11 -32.66
N LEU A 77 2.20 -2.79 -32.90
CA LEU A 77 1.07 -2.81 -31.95
C LEU A 77 1.45 -3.49 -30.62
N LEU A 78 2.09 -4.66 -30.67
CA LEU A 78 2.52 -5.39 -29.47
C LEU A 78 3.64 -4.66 -28.71
N GLY A 79 4.53 -3.97 -29.43
CA GLY A 79 5.55 -3.12 -28.83
C GLY A 79 4.94 -1.93 -28.10
N LEU A 80 3.96 -1.25 -28.70
CA LEU A 80 3.22 -0.16 -28.06
C LEU A 80 2.45 -0.65 -26.82
N LEU A 81 1.77 -1.79 -26.91
CA LEU A 81 1.07 -2.40 -25.79
C LEU A 81 2.03 -2.70 -24.63
N SER A 82 3.18 -3.31 -24.93
CA SER A 82 4.21 -3.63 -23.94
C SER A 82 4.75 -2.36 -23.28
N LEU A 83 4.97 -1.28 -24.05
CA LEU A 83 5.41 0.00 -23.50
C LEU A 83 4.37 0.63 -22.56
N ILE A 84 3.08 0.58 -22.93
CA ILE A 84 1.99 1.08 -22.07
C ILE A 84 1.93 0.29 -20.77
N LEU A 85 1.99 -1.04 -20.85
CA LEU A 85 1.99 -1.92 -19.68
C LEU A 85 3.19 -1.66 -18.78
N PHE A 86 4.38 -1.45 -19.36
CA PHE A 86 5.59 -1.12 -18.62
C PHE A 86 5.48 0.21 -17.85
N VAL A 87 4.99 1.28 -18.50
CA VAL A 87 4.78 2.57 -17.83
C VAL A 87 3.74 2.46 -16.73
N LEU A 88 2.67 1.71 -16.97
CA LEU A 88 1.64 1.45 -15.97
C LEU A 88 2.22 0.70 -14.77
N GLU A 89 3.03 -0.33 -15.00
CA GLU A 89 3.68 -1.10 -13.94
C GLU A 89 4.59 -0.22 -13.07
N LEU A 90 5.38 0.68 -13.66
CA LEU A 90 6.17 1.66 -12.91
C LEU A 90 5.31 2.57 -12.03
N ALA A 91 4.18 3.06 -12.55
CA ALA A 91 3.24 3.87 -11.77
C ALA A 91 2.62 3.07 -10.61
N TYR A 92 2.28 1.80 -10.84
CA TYR A 92 1.77 0.89 -9.82
C TYR A 92 2.79 0.59 -8.73
N ILE A 93 4.04 0.31 -9.09
CA ILE A 93 5.15 0.10 -8.15
C ILE A 93 5.35 1.35 -7.29
N ARG A 94 5.36 2.55 -7.89
CA ARG A 94 5.46 3.80 -7.13
C ARG A 94 4.32 3.94 -6.13
N HIS A 95 3.08 3.66 -6.55
CA HIS A 95 1.92 3.74 -5.66
C HIS A 95 2.01 2.72 -4.50
N TYR A 96 2.52 1.52 -4.78
CA TYR A 96 2.76 0.50 -3.77
C TYR A 96 3.71 0.98 -2.67
N TYR A 97 4.86 1.57 -3.03
CA TYR A 97 5.82 2.10 -2.05
C TYR A 97 5.24 3.23 -1.19
N GLN A 98 4.38 4.07 -1.77
CA GLN A 98 3.68 5.11 -0.99
C GLN A 98 2.74 4.50 0.05
N LEU A 99 2.04 3.43 -0.32
CA LEU A 99 1.16 2.70 0.58
C LEU A 99 1.93 2.02 1.72
N GLU A 100 3.03 1.35 1.39
CA GLU A 100 3.90 0.66 2.36
C GLU A 100 4.41 1.62 3.42
N ASN A 101 4.98 2.75 2.99
CA ASN A 101 5.49 3.78 3.90
C ASN A 101 4.39 4.34 4.82
N GLY A 102 3.17 4.47 4.31
CA GLY A 102 2.00 4.87 5.09
C GLY A 102 1.69 3.85 6.20
N VAL A 103 1.56 2.57 5.84
CA VAL A 103 1.29 1.47 6.77
C VAL A 103 2.39 1.36 7.84
N GLN A 104 3.65 1.53 7.46
CA GLN A 104 4.79 1.45 8.39
C GLN A 104 4.73 2.51 9.49
N ARG A 105 4.32 3.74 9.16
CA ARG A 105 4.11 4.81 10.16
C ARG A 105 2.98 4.47 11.15
N LEU A 106 1.90 3.82 10.69
CA LEU A 106 0.85 3.37 11.61
C LEU A 106 1.35 2.24 12.53
N TYR A 107 2.24 1.38 12.05
CA TYR A 107 2.85 0.35 12.90
C TYR A 107 3.67 0.95 14.04
N GLU A 108 4.53 1.93 13.74
CA GLU A 108 5.28 2.67 14.76
C GLU A 108 4.36 3.29 15.81
N LEU A 109 3.24 3.89 15.36
CA LEU A 109 2.23 4.43 16.27
C LEU A 109 1.58 3.35 17.15
N THR A 110 1.31 2.16 16.60
CA THR A 110 0.74 1.04 17.36
C THR A 110 1.68 0.61 18.48
N VAL A 111 2.99 0.53 18.21
CA VAL A 111 4.00 0.17 19.21
C VAL A 111 4.04 1.23 20.31
N MET A 112 4.06 2.51 19.97
CA MET A 112 4.01 3.60 20.96
C MET A 112 2.77 3.53 21.87
N ILE A 113 1.61 3.15 21.33
CA ILE A 113 0.37 2.98 22.11
C ILE A 113 0.50 1.79 23.08
N ASP A 114 1.05 0.66 22.64
CA ASP A 114 1.24 -0.52 23.51
C ASP A 114 2.28 -0.27 24.61
N ASP A 115 3.38 0.42 24.29
CA ASP A 115 4.43 0.76 25.26
C ASP A 115 3.88 1.67 26.37
N LYS A 116 3.14 2.73 26.03
CA LYS A 116 2.47 3.59 27.03
C LYS A 116 1.50 2.79 27.91
N ARG A 117 0.79 1.81 27.34
CA ARG A 117 -0.13 0.95 28.09
C ARG A 117 0.62 0.04 29.07
N ARG A 118 1.86 -0.37 28.75
CA ARG A 118 2.73 -1.17 29.62
C ARG A 118 3.39 -0.33 30.70
N GLU A 119 3.82 0.88 30.41
CA GLU A 119 4.40 1.81 31.39
C GLU A 119 3.37 2.20 32.47
N GLY A 120 2.09 2.40 32.11
CA GLY A 120 1.00 2.63 33.07
C GLY A 120 0.54 1.39 33.86
N LYS A 121 1.26 0.26 33.77
CA LYS A 121 1.04 -0.96 34.57
C LYS A 121 2.04 -1.13 35.72
N ILE A 122 2.98 -0.19 35.93
CA ILE A 122 3.83 -0.14 37.13
C ILE A 122 3.15 0.72 38.20
#